data_AF-A0A150HQ59-F1
#
_entry.id   AF-A0A150HQ59-F1
#
_cell.length_a   1.000
_cell.length_b   1.000
_cell.length_c   1.000
_cell.angle_alpha   90.00
_cell.angle_beta   90.00
_cell.angle_gamma   90.00
#
_symmetry.space_group_name_H-M   'P 1'
#
loop_
_entity.id
_entity.type
_entity.pdbx_description
1 polymer ?
#
loop_
_entity_poly.entity_id
_entity_poly.type
_entity_poly.pdbx_seq_one_letter_code
_entity_poly.pdbx_strand_id
1 'polypeptide(L)'
;MKIYTEFTVCIICLQPPNDAFPQRQLTDEHIVSEFLGGKIIVKNVCKECNDKLGLRLEGPLSKNRYFKIYTHSNGIKGKKDKLTNPLSGEYSYDGVKFRYEADFSLYQLPVIRHQPVADGGFEINASIDTKDLNKIEHDIFKIVSRRLKKSDKTLVEDKLKEDIKKIIESNKNNINIINQPEIQVSFSLDFDQIALLALKISYELLAWLVGEDFILSNEFDAYRSSLKNITLHNEIKYSTKNFHKVLIELLKENTFFKVEDFSYIDYIFGVNKTLVIFIGGGCFVRIANLWINFEMPESLKNTFFIFSSDSKTGGYNFYREEDIFLKKI
;
A
#
# COMPACT_ATOMS: atom_id res chain seq x y z
N MET A 1 -26.98 15.58 7.42
CA MET A 1 -25.72 15.97 8.08
C MET A 1 -25.15 17.13 7.29
N LYS A 2 -24.80 18.25 7.94
CA LYS A 2 -24.14 19.36 7.25
C LYS A 2 -22.69 18.95 6.98
N ILE A 3 -22.19 19.30 5.80
CA ILE A 3 -20.82 18.99 5.37
C ILE A 3 -20.13 20.32 5.10
N TYR A 4 -18.87 20.45 5.53
CA TYR A 4 -18.06 21.64 5.40
C TYR A 4 -17.06 21.48 4.25
N THR A 5 -17.18 22.31 3.23
CA THR A 5 -16.35 22.26 2.02
C THR A 5 -15.50 23.51 1.80
N GLU A 6 -15.72 24.54 2.60
CA GLU A 6 -14.98 25.81 2.53
C GLU A 6 -14.09 25.92 3.76
N PHE A 7 -12.78 25.94 3.51
CA PHE A 7 -11.74 26.11 4.53
C PHE A 7 -10.94 27.36 4.20
N THR A 8 -10.72 28.20 5.22
CA THR A 8 -9.97 29.45 5.13
C THR A 8 -8.49 29.26 5.48
N VAL A 9 -8.15 28.13 6.11
CA VAL A 9 -6.78 27.77 6.51
C VAL A 9 -6.48 26.29 6.25
N CYS A 10 -5.20 25.96 6.15
CA CYS A 10 -4.77 24.56 6.14
C CYS A 10 -5.01 23.93 7.51
N ILE A 11 -5.74 22.81 7.55
CA ILE A 11 -6.11 22.16 8.82
C ILE A 11 -4.92 21.55 9.58
N ILE A 12 -3.75 21.42 8.94
CA ILE A 12 -2.53 20.86 9.53
C ILE A 12 -1.60 21.96 10.04
N CYS A 13 -1.27 22.96 9.21
CA CYS A 13 -0.29 23.98 9.58
C CYS A 13 -0.91 25.31 10.02
N LEU A 14 -2.24 25.43 9.94
CA LEU A 14 -3.04 26.61 10.30
C LEU A 14 -2.66 27.88 9.51
N GLN A 15 -1.93 27.74 8.42
CA GLN A 15 -1.58 28.86 7.55
C GLN A 15 -2.72 29.10 6.55
N PRO A 16 -3.15 30.35 6.36
CA PRO A 16 -4.09 30.69 5.30
C PRO A 16 -3.44 30.58 3.91
N PRO A 17 -4.23 30.37 2.85
CA PRO A 17 -3.79 30.54 1.47
C PRO A 17 -3.09 31.88 1.26
N ASN A 18 -2.08 31.88 0.40
CA ASN A 18 -1.36 33.11 0.07
C ASN A 18 -0.87 33.04 -1.38
N ASP A 19 -1.27 34.02 -2.20
CA ASP A 19 -0.96 34.03 -3.63
C ASP A 19 0.52 34.24 -3.92
N ALA A 20 1.26 34.90 -3.01
CA ALA A 20 2.71 35.03 -3.12
C ALA A 20 3.46 33.72 -2.79
N PHE A 21 2.80 32.76 -2.15
CA PHE A 21 3.38 31.48 -1.75
C PHE A 21 2.50 30.31 -2.25
N PRO A 22 2.71 29.82 -3.49
CA PRO A 22 1.92 28.73 -4.07
C PRO A 22 1.85 27.47 -3.20
N GLN A 23 2.86 27.22 -2.38
CA GLN A 23 2.91 26.10 -1.42
C GLN A 23 1.88 26.19 -0.29
N ARG A 24 1.33 27.38 -0.04
CA ARG A 24 0.27 27.62 0.95
C ARG A 24 -1.14 27.50 0.38
N GLN A 25 -1.28 27.36 -0.93
CA GLN A 25 -2.60 27.16 -1.56
C GLN A 25 -3.19 25.82 -1.14
N LEU A 26 -4.48 25.81 -0.80
CA LEU A 26 -5.20 24.57 -0.49
C LEU A 26 -5.33 23.73 -1.76
N THR A 27 -5.16 22.42 -1.60
CA THR A 27 -5.22 21.44 -2.68
C THR A 27 -6.37 20.47 -2.49
N ASP A 28 -6.87 19.94 -3.59
CA ASP A 28 -7.82 18.84 -3.61
C ASP A 28 -7.14 17.57 -3.09
N GLU A 29 -7.61 17.07 -1.95
CA GLU A 29 -7.00 15.94 -1.25
C GLU A 29 -8.04 14.87 -0.88
N HIS A 30 -7.66 13.60 -1.00
CA HIS A 30 -8.58 12.50 -0.71
C HIS A 30 -8.62 12.21 0.78
N ILE A 31 -9.78 12.30 1.46
CA ILE A 31 -9.85 11.95 2.90
C ILE A 31 -9.34 10.52 3.13
N VAL A 32 -9.90 9.56 2.40
CA VAL A 32 -9.38 8.19 2.30
C VAL A 32 -8.53 8.11 1.05
N SER A 33 -7.25 7.75 1.18
CA SER A 33 -6.29 7.75 0.08
C SER A 33 -6.76 6.91 -1.12
N GLU A 34 -6.37 7.32 -2.34
CA GLU A 34 -6.74 6.66 -3.60
C GLU A 34 -6.37 5.17 -3.61
N PHE A 35 -5.21 4.78 -3.05
CA PHE A 35 -4.76 3.38 -3.02
C PHE A 35 -5.59 2.49 -2.08
N LEU A 36 -6.42 3.08 -1.23
CA LEU A 36 -7.43 2.43 -0.40
C LEU A 36 -8.82 2.47 -1.04
N GLY A 37 -8.95 3.05 -2.24
CA GLY A 37 -10.20 3.12 -3.00
C GLY A 37 -11.10 4.29 -2.61
N GLY A 38 -10.58 5.26 -1.84
CA GLY A 38 -11.33 6.46 -1.49
C GLY A 38 -11.51 7.40 -2.68
N LYS A 39 -12.67 8.08 -2.71
CA LYS A 39 -13.05 9.04 -3.76
C LYS A 39 -13.51 10.40 -3.23
N ILE A 40 -13.55 10.57 -1.91
CA ILE A 40 -13.99 11.82 -1.28
C ILE A 40 -12.82 12.78 -1.33
N ILE A 41 -12.98 13.86 -2.08
CA ILE A 41 -11.97 14.91 -2.26
C ILE A 41 -12.44 16.15 -1.51
N VAL A 42 -11.56 16.71 -0.69
CA VAL A 42 -11.79 17.94 0.07
C VAL A 42 -10.60 18.87 -0.09
N LYS A 43 -10.88 20.17 -0.18
CA LYS A 43 -9.88 21.22 -0.32
C LYS A 43 -9.59 21.88 1.03
N ASN A 44 -8.81 21.23 1.88
CA ASN A 44 -8.57 21.64 3.28
C ASN A 44 -7.09 21.53 3.73
N VAL A 45 -6.21 20.98 2.90
CA VAL A 45 -4.77 20.85 3.19
C VAL A 45 -3.98 21.69 2.18
N CYS A 46 -2.98 22.45 2.64
CA CYS A 46 -2.10 23.20 1.73
C CYS A 46 -1.15 22.28 0.96
N LYS A 47 -0.69 22.75 -0.21
CA LYS A 47 0.21 22.01 -1.08
C LYS A 47 1.46 21.47 -0.35
N GLU A 48 2.09 22.26 0.52
CA GLU A 48 3.27 21.83 1.27
C GLU A 48 2.97 20.61 2.17
N CYS A 49 1.87 20.68 2.94
CA CYS A 49 1.48 19.59 3.84
C CYS A 49 1.04 18.37 3.03
N ASN A 50 0.30 18.58 1.94
CA ASN A 50 -0.16 17.50 1.08
C ASN A 50 1.02 16.78 0.40
N ASP A 51 1.93 17.51 -0.25
CA ASP A 51 3.12 16.94 -0.89
C ASP A 51 3.96 16.15 0.13
N LYS A 52 4.05 16.62 1.37
CA LYS A 52 4.77 15.92 2.46
C LYS A 52 4.08 14.62 2.86
N LEU A 53 2.76 14.61 3.05
CA LEU A 53 1.97 13.40 3.34
C LEU A 53 2.06 12.39 2.20
N GLY A 54 1.87 12.86 0.96
CA GLY A 54 1.97 12.02 -0.23
C GLY A 54 3.35 11.38 -0.40
N LEU A 55 4.43 12.15 -0.17
CA LEU A 55 5.80 11.64 -0.34
C LEU A 55 6.26 10.73 0.81
N ARG A 56 5.92 11.06 2.06
CA ARG A 56 6.53 10.43 3.25
C ARG A 56 5.61 9.47 4.00
N LEU A 57 4.30 9.52 3.78
CA LEU A 57 3.32 8.65 4.44
C LEU A 57 2.62 7.74 3.42
N GLU A 58 1.86 8.31 2.50
CA GLU A 58 1.03 7.52 1.58
C GLU A 58 1.84 6.81 0.48
N GLY A 59 2.88 7.48 -0.04
CA GLY A 59 3.78 6.91 -1.05
C GLY A 59 4.49 5.64 -0.59
N PRO A 60 5.11 5.61 0.61
CA PRO A 60 5.67 4.39 1.18
C PRO A 60 4.63 3.30 1.45
N LEU A 61 3.48 3.64 2.05
CA LEU A 61 2.43 2.67 2.37
C LEU A 61 1.83 2.05 1.11
N SER A 62 1.53 2.83 0.07
CA SER A 62 1.03 2.32 -1.22
C SER A 62 2.03 1.41 -1.95
N LYS A 63 3.33 1.53 -1.66
CA LYS A 63 4.38 0.66 -2.23
C LYS A 63 4.58 -0.62 -1.42
N ASN A 64 4.15 -0.65 -0.16
CA ASN A 64 4.23 -1.81 0.72
C ASN A 64 3.41 -2.98 0.16
N ARG A 65 3.93 -4.20 0.31
CA ARG A 65 3.33 -5.42 -0.25
C ARG A 65 1.92 -5.67 0.27
N TYR A 66 1.68 -5.44 1.56
CA TYR A 66 0.37 -5.64 2.18
C TYR A 66 -0.71 -4.77 1.52
N PHE A 67 -0.42 -3.48 1.36
CA PHE A 67 -1.35 -2.55 0.72
C PHE A 67 -1.50 -2.86 -0.78
N LYS A 68 -0.43 -3.26 -1.48
CA LYS A 68 -0.57 -3.73 -2.87
C LYS A 68 -1.49 -4.94 -2.99
N ILE A 69 -1.40 -5.91 -2.08
CA ILE A 69 -2.32 -7.05 -2.04
C ILE A 69 -3.74 -6.56 -1.81
N TYR A 70 -3.95 -5.69 -0.82
CA TYR A 70 -5.27 -5.10 -0.55
C TYR A 70 -5.86 -4.37 -1.76
N THR A 71 -5.07 -3.50 -2.40
CA THR A 71 -5.40 -2.77 -3.63
C THR A 71 -5.77 -3.75 -4.74
N HIS A 72 -4.97 -4.81 -4.94
CA HIS A 72 -5.22 -5.82 -5.96
C HIS A 72 -6.51 -6.62 -5.71
N SER A 73 -6.69 -7.14 -4.50
CA SER A 73 -7.87 -7.93 -4.10
C SER A 73 -9.17 -7.14 -4.18
N ASN A 74 -9.10 -5.82 -4.11
CA ASN A 74 -10.24 -4.91 -4.26
C ASN A 74 -10.37 -4.30 -5.66
N GLY A 75 -9.52 -4.68 -6.62
CA GLY A 75 -9.61 -4.16 -7.99
C GLY A 75 -9.36 -2.65 -8.09
N ILE A 76 -8.64 -2.08 -7.13
CA ILE A 76 -8.39 -0.64 -7.06
C ILE A 76 -7.35 -0.28 -8.12
N LYS A 77 -7.78 0.44 -9.15
CA LYS A 77 -6.90 0.92 -10.20
C LYS A 77 -6.40 2.30 -9.83
N GLY A 78 -5.08 2.48 -9.80
CA GLY A 78 -4.50 3.81 -9.62
C GLY A 78 -4.57 4.65 -10.90
N LYS A 79 -4.00 5.85 -10.87
CA LYS A 79 -3.93 6.84 -11.97
C LYS A 79 -3.64 6.33 -13.40
N LYS A 80 -2.95 5.19 -13.55
CA LYS A 80 -2.66 4.58 -14.87
C LYS A 80 -3.75 3.63 -15.37
N ASP A 81 -4.89 3.54 -14.67
CA ASP A 81 -6.00 2.61 -14.90
C ASP A 81 -5.57 1.13 -15.01
N LYS A 82 -4.50 0.76 -14.29
CA LYS A 82 -3.92 -0.59 -14.32
C LYS A 82 -3.85 -1.20 -12.93
N LEU A 83 -4.37 -2.42 -12.83
CA LEU A 83 -4.15 -3.27 -11.66
C LEU A 83 -2.72 -3.80 -11.72
N THR A 84 -1.94 -3.55 -10.68
CA THR A 84 -0.54 -4.02 -10.63
C THR A 84 -0.49 -5.36 -9.90
N ASN A 85 0.26 -6.33 -10.43
CA ASN A 85 0.53 -7.57 -9.70
C ASN A 85 1.24 -7.23 -8.38
N PRO A 86 0.63 -7.52 -7.22
CA PRO A 86 1.21 -7.17 -5.94
C PRO A 86 2.49 -7.94 -5.68
N LEU A 87 2.75 -9.08 -6.35
CA LEU A 87 3.95 -9.91 -6.28
C LEU A 87 4.98 -9.59 -7.37
N SER A 88 4.73 -8.63 -8.26
CA SER A 88 5.72 -8.24 -9.26
C SER A 88 7.07 -7.85 -8.64
N GLY A 89 8.15 -8.20 -9.33
CA GLY A 89 9.53 -7.97 -8.86
C GLY A 89 10.45 -9.15 -9.10
N GLU A 90 11.71 -9.00 -8.69
CA GLU A 90 12.73 -10.05 -8.80
C GLU A 90 12.83 -10.86 -7.51
N TYR A 91 13.02 -12.17 -7.66
CA TYR A 91 13.08 -13.14 -6.57
C TYR A 91 14.16 -14.18 -6.88
N SER A 92 14.42 -15.06 -5.92
CA SER A 92 15.36 -16.16 -6.08
C SER A 92 14.79 -17.44 -5.49
N TYR A 93 15.02 -18.56 -6.17
CA TYR A 93 14.64 -19.91 -5.76
C TYR A 93 15.76 -20.86 -6.20
N ASP A 94 16.33 -21.63 -5.28
CA ASP A 94 17.44 -22.58 -5.55
C ASP A 94 18.61 -21.97 -6.37
N GLY A 95 18.95 -20.70 -6.10
CA GLY A 95 20.03 -19.98 -6.79
C GLY A 95 19.68 -19.51 -8.21
N VAL A 96 18.46 -19.78 -8.68
CA VAL A 96 17.88 -19.22 -9.91
C VAL A 96 17.19 -17.91 -9.59
N LYS A 97 17.49 -16.86 -10.35
CA LYS A 97 16.77 -15.59 -10.27
C LYS A 97 15.63 -15.58 -11.26
N PHE A 98 14.47 -15.10 -10.85
CA PHE A 98 13.32 -14.93 -11.72
C PHE A 98 12.59 -13.64 -11.40
N ARG A 99 11.72 -13.23 -12.32
CA ARG A 99 10.85 -12.06 -12.19
C ARG A 99 9.41 -12.52 -12.24
N TYR A 100 8.61 -12.05 -11.29
CA TYR A 100 7.15 -12.09 -11.41
C TYR A 100 6.71 -10.93 -12.29
N GLU A 101 6.09 -11.27 -13.41
CA GLU A 101 5.56 -10.31 -14.36
C GLU A 101 4.20 -9.78 -13.93
N ALA A 102 3.72 -8.74 -14.63
CA ALA A 102 2.45 -8.09 -14.32
C ALA A 102 1.23 -9.02 -14.48
N ASP A 103 1.34 -10.08 -15.27
CA ASP A 103 0.31 -11.09 -15.56
C ASP A 103 0.42 -12.33 -14.66
N PHE A 104 1.20 -12.25 -13.58
CA PHE A 104 1.54 -13.37 -12.68
C PHE A 104 2.38 -14.49 -13.30
N SER A 105 2.83 -14.34 -14.55
CA SER A 105 3.79 -15.28 -15.11
C SER A 105 5.17 -15.10 -14.47
N LEU A 106 5.93 -16.20 -14.47
CA LEU A 106 7.32 -16.22 -14.05
C LEU A 106 8.22 -16.15 -15.28
N TYR A 107 9.24 -15.31 -15.20
CA TYR A 107 10.30 -15.21 -16.19
C TYR A 107 11.63 -15.47 -15.52
N GLN A 108 12.38 -16.49 -15.97
CA GLN A 108 13.70 -16.73 -15.44
C GLN A 108 14.69 -15.68 -15.96
N LEU A 109 15.42 -15.03 -15.06
CA LEU A 109 16.51 -14.15 -15.45
C LEU A 109 17.73 -14.99 -15.87
N PRO A 110 18.40 -14.67 -16.99
CA PRO A 110 19.59 -15.40 -17.43
C PRO A 110 20.71 -15.40 -16.38
N VAL A 111 21.20 -16.59 -16.04
CA VAL A 111 22.37 -16.78 -15.18
C VAL A 111 23.48 -17.41 -16.02
N ILE A 112 24.53 -16.62 -16.31
CA ILE A 112 25.69 -17.08 -17.08
C ILE A 112 26.91 -17.08 -16.17
N ARG A 113 27.32 -18.26 -15.74
CA ARG A 113 28.56 -18.53 -15.00
C ARG A 113 29.64 -18.92 -15.99
N HIS A 114 30.87 -18.53 -15.72
CA HIS A 114 32.02 -18.96 -16.50
C HIS A 114 33.28 -18.94 -15.66
N GLN A 115 34.21 -19.83 -15.99
CA GLN A 115 35.49 -19.93 -15.31
C GLN A 115 36.59 -20.27 -16.32
N PRO A 116 37.79 -19.68 -16.19
CA PRO A 116 38.93 -20.09 -17.00
C PRO A 116 39.32 -21.53 -16.65
N VAL A 117 39.67 -22.31 -17.66
CA VAL A 117 40.22 -23.66 -17.50
C VAL A 117 41.73 -23.65 -17.74
N ALA A 118 42.43 -24.64 -17.18
CA ALA A 118 43.90 -24.68 -17.09
C ALA A 118 44.61 -24.67 -18.46
N ASP A 119 43.94 -25.16 -19.51
CA ASP A 119 44.39 -25.16 -20.90
C ASP A 119 44.22 -23.80 -21.61
N GLY A 120 43.73 -22.79 -20.90
CA GLY A 120 43.51 -21.46 -21.41
C GLY A 120 42.16 -21.25 -22.09
N GLY A 121 41.26 -22.23 -22.08
CA GLY A 121 39.87 -22.09 -22.48
C GLY A 121 38.98 -21.45 -21.39
N PHE A 122 37.66 -21.45 -21.65
CA PHE A 122 36.64 -21.03 -20.69
C PHE A 122 35.55 -22.09 -20.62
N GLU A 123 35.22 -22.52 -19.41
CA GLU A 123 33.98 -23.24 -19.16
C GLU A 123 32.84 -22.23 -18.99
N ILE A 124 31.71 -22.46 -19.65
CA ILE A 124 30.52 -21.60 -19.59
C ILE A 124 29.33 -22.45 -19.19
N ASN A 125 28.64 -22.03 -18.13
CA ASN A 125 27.40 -22.61 -17.65
C ASN A 125 26.31 -21.55 -17.71
N ALA A 126 25.31 -21.74 -18.58
CA ALA A 126 24.20 -20.82 -18.77
C ALA A 126 22.87 -21.47 -18.36
N SER A 127 22.05 -20.75 -17.61
CA SER A 127 20.68 -21.13 -17.28
C SER A 127 19.75 -19.98 -17.67
N ILE A 128 18.81 -20.25 -18.58
CA ILE A 128 17.95 -19.25 -19.22
C ILE A 128 16.50 -19.72 -19.30
N ASP A 129 15.59 -18.77 -19.44
CA ASP A 129 14.21 -19.07 -19.82
C ASP A 129 14.14 -19.63 -21.25
N THR A 130 13.30 -20.65 -21.45
CA THR A 130 13.04 -21.23 -22.79
C THR A 130 12.62 -20.19 -23.82
N LYS A 131 11.96 -19.09 -23.40
CA LYS A 131 11.57 -17.97 -24.27
C LYS A 131 12.77 -17.25 -24.91
N ASP A 132 13.97 -17.36 -24.34
CA ASP A 132 15.17 -16.64 -24.79
C ASP A 132 16.17 -17.50 -25.56
N LEU A 133 15.85 -18.78 -25.85
CA LEU A 133 16.72 -19.68 -26.61
C LEU A 133 17.22 -19.08 -27.94
N ASN A 134 16.40 -18.24 -28.58
CA ASN A 134 16.73 -17.63 -29.86
C ASN A 134 17.59 -16.35 -29.74
N LYS A 135 17.71 -15.79 -28.53
CA LYS A 135 18.46 -14.54 -28.27
C LYS A 135 19.76 -14.78 -27.51
N ILE A 136 19.86 -15.91 -26.81
CA ILE A 136 20.96 -16.19 -25.89
C ILE A 136 22.33 -16.26 -26.56
N GLU A 137 22.41 -16.65 -27.83
CA GLU A 137 23.66 -16.70 -28.59
C GLU A 137 24.40 -15.35 -28.54
N HIS A 138 23.66 -14.27 -28.83
CA HIS A 138 24.20 -12.92 -28.82
C HIS A 138 24.63 -12.47 -27.41
N ASP A 139 23.85 -12.83 -26.39
CA ASP A 139 24.12 -12.42 -25.01
C ASP A 139 25.32 -13.15 -24.40
N ILE A 140 25.45 -14.47 -24.65
CA ILE A 140 26.65 -15.24 -24.31
C ILE A 140 27.87 -14.65 -25.02
N PHE A 141 27.77 -14.41 -26.34
CA PHE A 141 28.86 -13.82 -27.12
C PHE A 141 29.32 -12.48 -26.54
N LYS A 142 28.39 -11.60 -26.16
CA LYS A 142 28.69 -10.29 -25.58
C LYS A 142 29.36 -10.38 -24.21
N ILE A 143 28.93 -11.30 -23.36
CA ILE A 143 29.51 -11.50 -22.01
C ILE A 143 30.92 -12.08 -22.11
N VAL A 144 31.09 -13.13 -22.92
CA VAL A 144 32.38 -13.82 -23.12
C VAL A 144 33.38 -12.88 -23.77
N SER A 145 33.00 -12.19 -24.84
CA SER A 145 33.84 -11.20 -25.53
C SER A 145 34.31 -10.07 -24.62
N ARG A 146 33.44 -9.55 -23.73
CA ARG A 146 33.80 -8.50 -22.78
C ARG A 146 34.83 -8.93 -21.75
N ARG A 147 34.84 -10.20 -21.32
CA ARG A 147 35.81 -10.70 -20.34
C ARG A 147 37.10 -11.19 -20.98
N LEU A 148 37.04 -11.74 -22.19
CA LEU A 148 38.23 -12.09 -22.98
C LEU A 148 39.07 -10.85 -23.31
N LYS A 149 38.44 -9.70 -23.60
CA LYS A 149 39.13 -8.41 -23.75
C LYS A 149 39.82 -7.90 -22.48
N LYS A 150 39.51 -8.47 -21.31
CA LYS A 150 40.19 -8.17 -20.03
C LYS A 150 41.33 -9.15 -19.72
N SER A 151 41.52 -10.18 -20.54
CA SER A 151 42.70 -11.04 -20.53
C SER A 151 43.60 -10.66 -21.70
N ASP A 152 44.92 -10.84 -21.60
CA ASP A 152 45.89 -10.61 -22.70
C ASP A 152 45.79 -11.65 -23.83
N LYS A 153 44.58 -12.13 -24.13
CA LYS A 153 44.31 -13.18 -25.11
C LYS A 153 43.58 -12.62 -26.33
N THR A 154 43.96 -13.11 -27.51
CA THR A 154 43.31 -12.76 -28.78
C THR A 154 42.05 -13.58 -28.97
N LEU A 155 40.91 -12.90 -29.19
CA LEU A 155 39.62 -13.52 -29.45
C LEU A 155 39.47 -13.86 -30.95
N VAL A 156 39.17 -15.11 -31.28
CA VAL A 156 38.71 -15.49 -32.63
C VAL A 156 37.18 -15.50 -32.64
N GLU A 157 36.57 -14.40 -33.08
CA GLU A 157 35.12 -14.17 -32.97
C GLU A 157 34.27 -15.23 -33.68
N ASP A 158 34.66 -15.65 -34.89
CA ASP A 158 33.87 -16.61 -35.67
C ASP A 158 33.85 -18.00 -35.04
N LYS A 159 35.00 -18.42 -34.49
CA LYS A 159 35.10 -19.69 -33.76
C LYS A 159 34.24 -19.67 -32.49
N LEU A 160 34.24 -18.56 -31.75
CA LEU A 160 33.39 -18.40 -30.57
C LEU A 160 31.90 -18.49 -30.93
N LYS A 161 31.46 -17.85 -32.02
CA LYS A 161 30.07 -17.96 -32.48
C LYS A 161 29.69 -19.39 -32.84
N GLU A 162 30.57 -20.10 -33.54
CA GLU A 162 30.35 -21.51 -33.91
C GLU A 162 30.27 -22.42 -32.67
N ASP A 163 31.17 -22.24 -31.70
CA ASP A 163 31.18 -23.00 -30.45
C ASP A 163 29.91 -22.74 -29.62
N ILE A 164 29.46 -21.48 -29.52
CA ILE A 164 28.20 -21.13 -28.83
C ILE A 164 27.01 -21.81 -29.51
N LYS A 165 26.94 -21.80 -30.85
CA LYS A 165 25.84 -22.47 -31.58
C LYS A 165 25.80 -23.97 -31.30
N LYS A 166 26.95 -24.65 -31.34
CA LYS A 166 27.05 -26.10 -31.04
C LYS A 166 26.59 -26.40 -29.61
N ILE A 167 26.99 -25.57 -28.64
CA ILE A 167 26.58 -25.72 -27.23
C ILE A 167 25.06 -25.56 -27.10
N ILE A 168 24.48 -24.54 -27.72
CA ILE A 168 23.03 -24.32 -27.67
C ILE A 168 22.32 -25.52 -28.32
N GLU A 169 22.69 -25.91 -29.54
CA GLU A 169 22.06 -27.02 -30.27
C GLU A 169 22.11 -28.35 -29.53
N SER A 170 23.26 -28.70 -28.94
CA SER A 170 23.41 -29.93 -28.15
C SER A 170 22.60 -29.92 -26.85
N ASN A 171 22.19 -28.75 -26.35
CA ASN A 171 21.47 -28.59 -25.09
C ASN A 171 20.03 -28.08 -25.24
N LYS A 172 19.49 -27.94 -26.46
CA LYS A 172 18.12 -27.43 -26.70
C LYS A 172 17.03 -28.20 -25.94
N ASN A 173 17.25 -29.48 -25.69
CA ASN A 173 16.29 -30.36 -25.01
C ASN A 173 16.57 -30.50 -23.49
N ASN A 174 17.62 -29.86 -22.97
CA ASN A 174 17.95 -29.87 -21.55
C ASN A 174 17.07 -28.86 -20.78
N ILE A 175 15.76 -29.14 -20.76
CA ILE A 175 14.74 -28.29 -20.14
C ILE A 175 14.41 -28.84 -18.75
N ASN A 176 14.73 -28.07 -17.72
CA ASN A 176 14.33 -28.37 -16.35
C ASN A 176 13.04 -27.62 -16.01
N ILE A 177 11.99 -28.37 -15.68
CA ILE A 177 10.70 -27.81 -15.24
C ILE A 177 10.65 -27.86 -13.71
N ILE A 178 10.50 -26.69 -13.08
CA ILE A 178 10.28 -26.60 -11.64
C ILE A 178 8.78 -26.56 -11.41
N ASN A 179 8.23 -27.66 -10.89
CA ASN A 179 6.81 -27.75 -10.56
C ASN A 179 6.55 -27.07 -9.21
N GLN A 180 5.62 -26.12 -9.19
CA GLN A 180 5.12 -25.45 -7.97
C GLN A 180 6.24 -24.93 -7.04
N PRO A 181 7.12 -24.00 -7.51
CA PRO A 181 8.15 -23.45 -6.65
C PRO A 181 7.52 -22.69 -5.47
N GLU A 182 7.95 -23.00 -4.25
CA GLU A 182 7.58 -22.24 -3.07
C GLU A 182 8.51 -21.03 -2.90
N ILE A 183 7.94 -19.83 -3.08
CA ILE A 183 8.71 -18.59 -3.07
C ILE A 183 8.37 -17.85 -1.78
N GLN A 184 9.37 -17.68 -0.92
CA GLN A 184 9.20 -16.91 0.31
C GLN A 184 9.19 -15.42 0.01
N VAL A 185 8.09 -14.74 0.36
CA VAL A 185 7.95 -13.30 0.23
C VAL A 185 7.75 -12.71 1.62
N SER A 186 8.70 -11.88 2.06
CA SER A 186 8.60 -11.14 3.31
C SER A 186 8.16 -9.69 3.06
N PHE A 187 7.36 -9.16 3.97
CA PHE A 187 7.09 -7.73 4.09
C PHE A 187 7.00 -7.35 5.56
N SER A 188 7.26 -6.08 5.87
CA SER A 188 7.08 -5.51 7.20
C SER A 188 5.91 -4.53 7.21
N LEU A 189 5.31 -4.36 8.37
CA LEU A 189 4.29 -3.35 8.62
C LEU A 189 4.82 -2.40 9.70
N ASP A 190 4.83 -1.11 9.39
CA ASP A 190 5.11 -0.05 10.34
C ASP A 190 3.76 0.45 10.89
N PHE A 191 3.41 0.01 12.09
CA PHE A 191 2.12 0.36 12.69
C PHE A 191 2.03 1.84 13.06
N ASP A 192 3.14 2.54 13.29
CA ASP A 192 3.12 3.98 13.57
C ASP A 192 2.77 4.75 12.30
N GLN A 193 3.27 4.33 11.13
CA GLN A 193 2.83 4.90 9.85
C GLN A 193 1.38 4.58 9.53
N ILE A 194 0.91 3.36 9.81
CA ILE A 194 -0.50 2.99 9.60
C ILE A 194 -1.40 3.80 10.55
N ALA A 195 -0.96 4.03 11.78
CA ALA A 195 -1.64 4.89 12.74
C ALA A 195 -1.62 6.36 12.31
N LEU A 196 -0.52 6.89 11.75
CA LEU A 196 -0.52 8.23 11.16
C LEU A 196 -1.51 8.35 10.01
N LEU A 197 -1.63 7.32 9.16
CA LEU A 197 -2.64 7.30 8.10
C LEU A 197 -4.06 7.26 8.68
N ALA A 198 -4.31 6.45 9.71
CA ALA A 198 -5.59 6.43 10.43
C ALA A 198 -5.92 7.80 11.06
N LEU A 199 -4.93 8.44 11.65
CA LEU A 199 -5.05 9.78 12.23
C LEU A 199 -5.41 10.80 11.15
N LYS A 200 -4.73 10.76 9.99
CA LYS A 200 -5.00 11.60 8.81
C LYS A 200 -6.45 11.46 8.36
N ILE A 201 -6.88 10.23 8.09
CA ILE A 201 -8.25 9.95 7.63
C ILE A 201 -9.27 10.45 8.66
N SER A 202 -9.09 10.12 9.95
CA SER A 202 -10.05 10.51 10.99
C SER A 202 -10.10 12.02 11.22
N TYR A 203 -8.96 12.71 11.19
CA TYR A 203 -8.87 14.16 11.40
C TYR A 203 -9.43 14.94 10.22
N GLU A 204 -9.10 14.55 8.98
CA GLU A 204 -9.69 15.15 7.78
C GLU A 204 -11.19 14.90 7.68
N LEU A 205 -11.65 13.71 8.09
CA LEU A 205 -13.07 13.39 8.17
C LEU A 205 -13.77 14.26 9.21
N LEU A 206 -13.19 14.43 10.40
CA LEU A 206 -13.74 15.35 11.41
C LEU A 206 -13.85 16.77 10.84
N ALA A 207 -12.77 17.30 10.27
CA ALA A 207 -12.75 18.63 9.64
C ALA A 207 -13.90 18.81 8.64
N TRP A 208 -14.13 17.80 7.80
CA TRP A 208 -15.20 17.79 6.80
C TRP A 208 -16.61 17.77 7.42
N LEU A 209 -16.77 17.18 8.61
CA LEU A 209 -18.07 17.02 9.28
C LEU A 209 -18.44 18.17 10.20
N VAL A 210 -17.46 18.74 10.90
CA VAL A 210 -17.69 19.71 11.98
C VAL A 210 -17.12 21.10 11.67
N GLY A 211 -16.34 21.24 10.60
CA GLY A 211 -15.80 22.51 10.12
C GLY A 211 -14.47 22.91 10.75
N GLU A 212 -13.93 24.02 10.27
CA GLU A 212 -12.60 24.50 10.64
C GLU A 212 -12.50 24.98 12.11
N ASP A 213 -13.51 25.70 12.62
CA ASP A 213 -13.44 26.29 13.96
C ASP A 213 -13.17 25.26 15.06
N PHE A 214 -13.77 24.07 14.93
CA PHE A 214 -13.66 23.00 15.91
C PHE A 214 -12.27 22.35 15.91
N ILE A 215 -11.76 22.05 14.72
CA ILE A 215 -10.44 21.43 14.56
C ILE A 215 -9.30 22.40 14.85
N LEU A 216 -9.53 23.73 14.82
CA LEU A 216 -8.54 24.75 15.19
C LEU A 216 -8.27 24.82 16.70
N SER A 217 -9.06 24.15 17.54
CA SER A 217 -8.82 24.09 18.98
C SER A 217 -7.45 23.45 19.30
N ASN A 218 -6.89 23.82 20.45
CA ASN A 218 -5.62 23.29 20.97
C ASN A 218 -5.68 21.78 21.29
N GLU A 219 -6.87 21.24 21.51
CA GLU A 219 -7.11 19.80 21.68
C GLU A 219 -6.56 18.96 20.51
N PHE A 220 -6.45 19.54 19.30
CA PHE A 220 -5.91 18.89 18.11
C PHE A 220 -4.45 19.24 17.80
N ASP A 221 -3.72 19.93 18.69
CA ASP A 221 -2.31 20.28 18.49
C ASP A 221 -1.43 19.04 18.27
N ALA A 222 -1.64 17.99 19.06
CA ALA A 222 -0.93 16.73 18.92
C ALA A 222 -1.20 16.08 17.54
N TYR A 223 -2.43 16.20 17.03
CA TYR A 223 -2.84 15.62 15.75
C TYR A 223 -2.16 16.37 14.60
N ARG A 224 -2.25 17.70 14.62
CA ARG A 224 -1.58 18.58 13.65
C ARG A 224 -0.08 18.39 13.65
N SER A 225 0.54 18.37 14.83
CA SER A 225 1.98 18.14 14.98
C SER A 225 2.38 16.78 14.40
N SER A 226 1.57 15.74 14.66
CA SER A 226 1.86 14.41 14.15
C SER A 226 1.85 14.34 12.62
N LEU A 227 0.82 14.91 12.00
CA LEU A 227 0.68 14.96 10.54
C LEU A 227 1.71 15.88 9.89
N LYS A 228 1.99 17.04 10.52
CA LYS A 228 3.01 17.97 10.04
C LYS A 228 4.40 17.35 10.07
N ASN A 229 4.73 16.59 11.12
CA ASN A 229 6.06 16.02 11.30
C ASN A 229 6.22 14.61 10.71
N ILE A 230 5.11 13.93 10.39
CA ILE A 230 5.08 12.52 9.95
C ILE A 230 5.66 11.63 11.05
N THR A 231 5.24 11.86 12.29
CA THR A 231 5.66 11.10 13.47
C THR A 231 4.58 11.25 14.53
N LEU A 232 4.11 10.16 15.14
CA LEU A 232 3.08 10.25 16.18
C LEU A 232 3.61 11.05 17.38
N HIS A 233 2.80 12.00 17.84
CA HIS A 233 3.05 12.70 19.09
C HIS A 233 2.98 11.70 20.25
N ASN A 234 3.83 11.88 21.26
CA ASN A 234 3.93 10.95 22.40
C ASN A 234 2.61 10.80 23.18
N GLU A 235 1.75 11.80 23.13
CA GLU A 235 0.42 11.81 23.75
C GLU A 235 -0.60 10.96 22.99
N ILE A 236 -0.40 10.74 21.69
CA ILE A 236 -1.30 9.92 20.89
C ILE A 236 -0.93 8.46 21.11
N LYS A 237 -1.70 7.77 21.93
CA LYS A 237 -1.63 6.32 22.09
C LYS A 237 -2.63 5.66 21.15
N TYR A 238 -2.26 4.48 20.67
CA TYR A 238 -3.16 3.66 19.87
C TYR A 238 -3.08 2.19 20.24
N SER A 239 -4.16 1.46 19.95
CA SER A 239 -4.20 0.00 20.01
C SER A 239 -4.68 -0.59 18.68
N THR A 240 -4.42 -1.88 18.48
CA THR A 240 -4.79 -2.61 17.25
C THR A 240 -5.92 -3.62 17.47
N LYS A 241 -6.66 -3.49 18.58
CA LYS A 241 -7.77 -4.38 18.92
C LYS A 241 -8.85 -4.30 17.84
N ASN A 242 -9.42 -5.46 17.49
CA ASN A 242 -10.48 -5.53 16.50
C ASN A 242 -11.79 -4.98 17.07
N PHE A 243 -12.11 -3.73 16.77
CA PHE A 243 -13.29 -3.06 17.32
C PHE A 243 -14.59 -3.76 16.94
N HIS A 244 -14.68 -4.37 15.76
CA HIS A 244 -15.88 -5.13 15.37
C HIS A 244 -16.16 -6.27 16.36
N LYS A 245 -15.12 -7.06 16.71
CA LYS A 245 -15.28 -8.13 17.70
C LYS A 245 -15.71 -7.59 19.06
N VAL A 246 -15.07 -6.52 19.51
CA VAL A 246 -15.40 -5.85 20.78
C VAL A 246 -16.85 -5.37 20.79
N LEU A 247 -17.31 -4.74 19.72
CA LEU A 247 -18.69 -4.26 19.59
C LEU A 247 -19.70 -5.43 19.65
N ILE A 248 -19.43 -6.51 18.93
CA ILE A 248 -20.30 -7.70 18.93
C ILE A 248 -20.37 -8.32 20.33
N GLU A 249 -19.24 -8.44 21.03
CA GLU A 249 -19.20 -8.95 22.41
C GLU A 249 -20.02 -8.06 23.35
N LEU A 250 -19.83 -6.73 23.29
CA LEU A 250 -20.60 -5.77 24.10
C LEU A 250 -22.11 -5.83 23.82
N LEU A 251 -22.50 -5.99 22.56
CA LEU A 251 -23.91 -6.09 22.18
C LEU A 251 -24.55 -7.39 22.66
N LYS A 252 -23.80 -8.50 22.68
CA LYS A 252 -24.28 -9.79 23.21
C LYS A 252 -24.47 -9.75 24.72
N GLU A 253 -23.61 -9.04 25.43
CA GLU A 253 -23.66 -8.88 26.89
C GLU A 253 -24.68 -7.81 27.34
N ASN A 254 -25.20 -7.00 26.43
CA ASN A 254 -26.12 -5.93 26.74
C ASN A 254 -27.47 -6.48 27.24
N THR A 255 -27.74 -6.31 28.54
CA THR A 255 -28.98 -6.78 29.17
C THR A 255 -30.22 -5.95 28.82
N PHE A 256 -30.03 -4.73 28.31
CA PHE A 256 -31.12 -3.80 28.00
C PHE A 256 -31.59 -3.88 26.55
N PHE A 257 -30.69 -4.23 25.63
CA PHE A 257 -30.98 -4.36 24.21
C PHE A 257 -30.36 -5.65 23.67
N LYS A 258 -31.21 -6.64 23.36
CA LYS A 258 -30.77 -7.90 22.75
C LYS A 258 -30.76 -7.77 21.24
N VAL A 259 -29.58 -7.93 20.65
CA VAL A 259 -29.41 -8.08 19.19
C VAL A 259 -29.44 -9.57 18.86
N GLU A 260 -30.45 -10.00 18.11
CA GLU A 260 -30.59 -11.41 17.70
C GLU A 260 -29.90 -11.69 16.35
N ASP A 261 -29.85 -10.69 15.47
CA ASP A 261 -29.19 -10.79 14.17
C ASP A 261 -28.13 -9.68 13.99
N PHE A 262 -26.91 -10.11 13.68
CA PHE A 262 -25.75 -9.23 13.46
C PHE A 262 -25.48 -8.97 11.98
N SER A 263 -26.25 -9.53 11.05
CA SER A 263 -26.00 -9.46 9.60
C SER A 263 -25.89 -8.03 9.08
N TYR A 264 -26.68 -7.10 9.62
CA TYR A 264 -26.61 -5.70 9.23
C TYR A 264 -25.32 -5.02 9.74
N ILE A 265 -24.88 -5.33 10.96
CA ILE A 265 -23.60 -4.86 11.50
C ILE A 265 -22.47 -5.46 10.67
N ASP A 266 -22.48 -6.76 10.40
CA ASP A 266 -21.50 -7.43 9.55
C ASP A 266 -21.42 -6.78 8.14
N TYR A 267 -22.57 -6.41 7.58
CA TYR A 267 -22.64 -5.67 6.32
C TYR A 267 -21.94 -4.31 6.41
N ILE A 268 -22.21 -3.51 7.44
CA ILE A 268 -21.53 -2.22 7.67
C ILE A 268 -20.03 -2.44 7.80
N PHE A 269 -19.62 -3.49 8.52
CA PHE A 269 -18.24 -3.85 8.80
C PHE A 269 -17.60 -4.77 7.74
N GLY A 270 -18.13 -4.84 6.51
CA GLY A 270 -17.59 -5.70 5.45
C GLY A 270 -16.10 -5.50 5.14
N VAL A 271 -15.37 -6.56 4.79
CA VAL A 271 -13.88 -6.63 4.70
C VAL A 271 -13.19 -5.77 3.63
N ASN A 272 -13.95 -5.05 2.81
CA ASN A 272 -13.44 -4.17 1.76
C ASN A 272 -13.72 -2.69 2.05
N LYS A 273 -13.99 -2.34 3.31
CA LYS A 273 -14.36 -0.97 3.71
C LYS A 273 -13.32 -0.35 4.63
N THR A 274 -12.92 0.87 4.30
CA THR A 274 -12.32 1.78 5.27
C THR A 274 -13.42 2.26 6.20
N LEU A 275 -13.23 2.13 7.51
CA LEU A 275 -14.19 2.56 8.52
C LEU A 275 -13.56 3.63 9.41
N VAL A 276 -14.35 4.61 9.81
CA VAL A 276 -14.00 5.53 10.90
C VAL A 276 -15.21 5.61 11.82
N ILE A 277 -15.01 5.30 13.09
CA ILE A 277 -16.08 5.17 14.08
C ILE A 277 -15.72 6.07 15.25
N PHE A 278 -16.63 6.96 15.62
CA PHE A 278 -16.54 7.74 16.85
C PHE A 278 -17.63 7.25 17.79
N ILE A 279 -17.23 6.84 19.00
CA ILE A 279 -18.14 6.37 20.05
C ILE A 279 -17.44 6.43 21.41
N GLY A 280 -18.13 6.97 22.43
CA GLY A 280 -17.73 6.86 23.83
C GLY A 280 -16.33 7.38 24.14
N GLY A 281 -15.91 8.47 23.50
CA GLY A 281 -14.56 9.04 23.66
C GLY A 281 -13.45 8.26 22.95
N GLY A 282 -13.77 7.28 22.12
CA GLY A 282 -12.82 6.58 21.26
C GLY A 282 -13.03 6.90 19.77
N CYS A 283 -11.96 6.76 18.99
CA CYS A 283 -12.03 6.69 17.55
C CYS A 283 -11.39 5.42 17.02
N PHE A 284 -12.14 4.66 16.25
CA PHE A 284 -11.76 3.36 15.73
C PHE A 284 -11.72 3.44 14.22
N VAL A 285 -10.51 3.32 13.67
CA VAL A 285 -10.27 3.42 12.24
C VAL A 285 -9.85 2.05 11.73
N ARG A 286 -10.53 1.58 10.69
CA ARG A 286 -10.11 0.38 9.96
C ARG A 286 -9.57 0.76 8.60
N ILE A 287 -8.31 0.43 8.34
CA ILE A 287 -7.65 0.64 7.04
C ILE A 287 -7.09 -0.70 6.58
N ALA A 288 -7.43 -1.09 5.35
CA ALA A 288 -6.94 -2.34 4.76
C ALA A 288 -7.12 -3.56 5.68
N ASN A 289 -8.23 -3.64 6.42
CA ASN A 289 -8.53 -4.66 7.45
C ASN A 289 -7.71 -4.62 8.75
N LEU A 290 -6.82 -3.64 8.91
CA LEU A 290 -6.13 -3.37 10.17
C LEU A 290 -6.91 -2.34 10.97
N TRP A 291 -7.07 -2.60 12.27
CA TRP A 291 -7.69 -1.67 13.21
C TRP A 291 -6.64 -0.81 13.89
N ILE A 292 -6.92 0.49 13.98
CA ILE A 292 -6.18 1.46 14.79
C ILE A 292 -7.19 2.22 15.62
N ASN A 293 -7.04 2.17 16.94
CA ASN A 293 -7.97 2.76 17.88
C ASN A 293 -7.27 3.83 18.71
N PHE A 294 -7.81 5.03 18.73
CA PHE A 294 -7.31 6.19 19.47
C PHE A 294 -8.28 6.57 20.59
N GLU A 295 -7.75 7.17 21.64
CA GLU A 295 -8.54 8.02 22.52
C GLU A 295 -8.81 9.35 21.81
N MET A 296 -10.01 9.89 21.98
CA MET A 296 -10.41 11.16 21.39
C MET A 296 -10.28 12.30 22.39
N PRO A 297 -10.12 13.55 21.91
CA PRO A 297 -10.23 14.71 22.78
C PRO A 297 -11.58 14.80 23.48
N GLU A 298 -11.62 15.47 24.64
CA GLU A 298 -12.82 15.56 25.49
C GLU A 298 -14.00 16.20 24.74
N SER A 299 -13.73 17.14 23.82
CA SER A 299 -14.76 17.76 22.97
C SER A 299 -15.54 16.77 22.09
N LEU A 300 -14.99 15.57 21.83
CA LEU A 300 -15.62 14.51 21.02
C LEU A 300 -16.14 13.33 21.86
N LYS A 301 -16.15 13.44 23.19
CA LYS A 301 -16.51 12.33 24.07
C LYS A 301 -17.91 11.77 23.84
N ASN A 302 -18.87 12.64 23.54
CA ASN A 302 -20.26 12.28 23.31
C ASN A 302 -20.60 12.13 21.82
N THR A 303 -19.60 12.10 20.95
CA THR A 303 -19.81 11.95 19.51
C THR A 303 -20.09 10.48 19.16
N PHE A 304 -21.20 10.26 18.44
CA PHE A 304 -21.49 9.01 17.77
C PHE A 304 -21.62 9.21 16.27
N PHE A 305 -20.79 8.53 15.47
CA PHE A 305 -21.09 8.24 14.07
C PHE A 305 -20.17 7.16 13.52
N ILE A 306 -20.62 6.50 12.46
CA ILE A 306 -19.81 5.58 11.66
C ILE A 306 -19.75 6.12 10.24
N PHE A 307 -18.54 6.28 9.74
CA PHE A 307 -18.24 6.47 8.34
C PHE A 307 -17.75 5.16 7.74
N SER A 308 -18.25 4.83 6.55
CA SER A 308 -17.73 3.73 5.75
C SER A 308 -17.41 4.21 4.34
N SER A 309 -16.29 3.76 3.80
CA SER A 309 -15.91 3.94 2.40
C SER A 309 -15.56 2.58 1.80
N ASP A 310 -16.31 2.16 0.78
CA ASP A 310 -16.13 0.91 0.06
C ASP A 310 -14.96 1.03 -0.90
N SER A 311 -13.91 0.24 -0.70
CA SER A 311 -12.68 0.30 -1.49
C SER A 311 -12.86 -0.11 -2.95
N LYS A 312 -13.90 -0.89 -3.30
CA LYS A 312 -14.11 -1.37 -4.68
C LYS A 312 -14.85 -0.33 -5.51
N THR A 313 -15.90 0.24 -4.94
CA THR A 313 -16.80 1.17 -5.63
C THR A 313 -16.42 2.63 -5.38
N GLY A 314 -15.72 2.92 -4.29
CA GLY A 314 -15.48 4.24 -3.74
C GLY A 314 -16.74 4.91 -3.15
N GLY A 315 -17.86 4.18 -3.08
CA GLY A 315 -19.07 4.65 -2.42
C GLY A 315 -18.84 4.80 -0.93
N TYR A 316 -19.54 5.74 -0.30
CA TYR A 316 -19.43 5.97 1.14
C TYR A 316 -20.81 6.13 1.78
N ASN A 317 -20.89 5.80 3.07
CA ASN A 317 -22.12 5.95 3.86
C ASN A 317 -21.77 6.45 5.26
N PHE A 318 -22.76 7.11 5.87
CA PHE A 318 -22.76 7.48 7.26
C PHE A 318 -23.87 6.73 8.00
N TYR A 319 -23.55 6.25 9.20
CA TYR A 319 -24.52 5.60 10.08
C TYR A 319 -24.52 6.30 11.43
N ARG A 320 -25.72 6.46 11.98
CA ARG A 320 -25.99 7.06 13.28
C ARG A 320 -26.33 5.97 14.29
N GLU A 321 -26.49 6.36 15.55
CA GLU A 321 -26.77 5.44 16.65
C GLU A 321 -28.02 4.60 16.36
N GLU A 322 -29.04 5.24 15.80
CA GLU A 322 -30.29 4.60 15.39
C GLU A 322 -30.11 3.47 14.35
N ASP A 323 -29.11 3.60 13.47
CA ASP A 323 -28.84 2.58 12.45
C ASP A 323 -28.26 1.30 13.07
N ILE A 324 -27.56 1.41 14.21
CA ILE A 324 -26.90 0.29 14.88
C ILE A 324 -27.76 -0.28 16.01
N PHE A 325 -28.39 0.58 16.83
CA PHE A 325 -29.03 0.18 18.08
C PHE A 325 -30.55 0.29 18.07
N LEU A 326 -31.18 0.95 17.09
CA LEU A 326 -32.64 1.16 17.08
C LEU A 326 -33.37 0.48 15.92
N LYS A 327 -32.65 0.04 14.88
CA LYS A 327 -33.23 -0.95 13.97
C LYS A 327 -33.46 -2.21 14.78
N LYS A 328 -34.74 -2.57 14.96
CA LYS A 328 -35.14 -3.94 15.24
C LYS A 328 -34.66 -4.78 14.06
N ILE A 329 -33.44 -5.30 14.17
CA ILE A 329 -32.95 -6.38 13.31
C ILE A 329 -33.57 -7.66 13.85
#